data_AF-A0AAJ2KU43-F1
#
_entry.id   AF-A0AAJ2KU43-F1
#
_cell.length_a   1.000
_cell.length_b   1.000
_cell.length_c   1.000
_cell.angle_alpha   90.00
_cell.angle_beta   90.00
_cell.angle_gamma   90.00
#
_symmetry.space_group_name_H-M   'P 1'
#
loop_
_entity.id
_entity.type
_entity.pdbx_description
1 polymer ?
#
loop_
_entity_poly.entity_id
_entity_poly.type
_entity_poly.pdbx_seq_one_letter_code
_entity_poly.pdbx_strand_id
1 'polypeptide(L)' 'MDKFERPVIAWNKIGGLDDYEAAKNFYQFLWYRLQDAKEAWEEDY' A
#
# COMPACT_ATOMS: atom_id res chain seq x y z
N MET A 1 3.77 -8.56 -15.57
CA MET A 1 2.84 -8.77 -14.44
C MET A 1 2.67 -10.26 -14.26
N ASP A 2 2.93 -10.76 -13.05
CA ASP A 2 2.69 -12.15 -12.73
C ASP A 2 1.16 -12.39 -12.65
N LYS A 3 0.69 -13.52 -13.19
CA LYS A 3 -0.74 -13.82 -13.33
C LYS A 3 -1.42 -14.10 -11.98
N PHE A 4 -0.59 -14.36 -10.97
CA PHE A 4 -1.01 -14.69 -9.61
C PHE A 4 -0.99 -13.49 -8.66
N GLU A 5 -0.47 -12.34 -9.09
CA GLU A 5 -0.55 -11.12 -8.28
C GLU A 5 -2.00 -10.64 -8.17
N ARG A 6 -2.29 -10.04 -7.02
CA ARG A 6 -3.59 -9.46 -6.68
C ARG A 6 -3.38 -8.05 -6.14
N PRO A 7 -4.31 -7.12 -6.42
CA PRO A 7 -4.24 -5.77 -5.91
C PRO A 7 -4.39 -5.75 -4.39
N VAL A 8 -3.80 -4.75 -3.77
CA VAL A 8 -4.06 -4.42 -2.36
C VAL A 8 -5.25 -3.49 -2.32
N ILE A 9 -6.26 -3.83 -1.53
CA ILE A 9 -7.46 -3.01 -1.33
C ILE A 9 -7.45 -2.38 0.06
N ALA A 10 -8.09 -1.23 0.20
CA ALA A 10 -8.39 -0.65 1.50
C ALA A 10 -9.82 -1.03 1.92
N TRP A 11 -9.97 -1.46 3.17
CA TRP A 11 -11.28 -1.74 3.76
C TRP A 11 -11.46 -0.89 5.01
N ASN A 12 -12.31 0.13 4.90
CA ASN A 12 -12.74 0.94 6.02
C ASN A 12 -13.66 0.12 6.95
N LYS A 13 -13.44 0.21 8.26
CA LYS A 13 -14.22 -0.56 9.24
C LYS A 13 -15.72 -0.25 9.25
N ILE A 14 -16.10 0.97 8.89
CA ILE A 14 -17.49 1.43 8.86
C ILE A 14 -18.00 1.50 7.42
N GLY A 15 -17.19 2.07 6.52
CA GLY A 15 -17.54 2.33 5.13
C GLY A 15 -17.34 1.15 4.17
N GLY A 16 -16.65 0.09 4.59
CA GLY A 16 -16.40 -1.07 3.74
C GLY A 16 -15.28 -0.85 2.73
N LEU A 17 -15.43 -1.46 1.55
CA LEU A 17 -14.44 -1.40 0.46
C LEU A 17 -14.29 0.03 -0.06
N ASP A 18 -13.05 0.48 -0.21
CA ASP A 18 -12.72 1.74 -0.90
C ASP A 18 -12.87 1.57 -2.43
N ASP A 19 -13.22 2.65 -3.14
CA ASP A 19 -13.44 2.66 -4.59
C ASP A 19 -12.13 2.53 -5.38
N TYR A 20 -10.98 2.63 -4.71
CA TYR A 20 -9.65 2.57 -5.31
C TYR A 20 -8.79 1.43 -4.74
N GLU A 21 -8.02 0.80 -5.62
CA GLU A 21 -6.95 -0.12 -5.22
C GLU A 21 -5.77 0.67 -4.63
N ALA A 22 -5.31 0.27 -3.45
CA ALA A 22 -4.16 0.88 -2.78
C ALA A 22 -2.83 0.57 -3.51
N ALA A 23 -2.73 -0.56 -4.20
CA ALA A 23 -1.62 -0.90 -5.08
C ALA A 23 -1.98 -2.06 -6.02
N LYS A 24 -1.24 -2.20 -7.14
CA LYS A 24 -1.48 -3.26 -8.12
C LYS A 24 -1.01 -4.64 -7.67
N ASN A 25 -0.03 -4.70 -6.77
CA ASN A 25 0.42 -5.92 -6.12
C ASN A 25 1.00 -5.63 -4.73
N PHE A 26 1.19 -6.69 -3.95
CA PHE A 26 1.69 -6.61 -2.58
C PHE A 26 3.10 -6.02 -2.49
N TYR A 27 4.01 -6.38 -3.38
CA TYR A 27 5.40 -5.89 -3.34
C TYR A 27 5.50 -4.39 -3.60
N GLN A 28 4.71 -3.89 -4.56
CA GLN A 28 4.60 -2.46 -4.84
C GLN A 28 4.06 -1.70 -3.63
N PHE A 29 3.00 -2.21 -3.00
CA PHE A 29 2.45 -1.62 -1.77
C PHE A 29 3.51 -1.53 -0.68
N LEU A 30 4.18 -2.64 -0.38
CA LEU A 30 5.17 -2.71 0.69
C LEU A 30 6.37 -1.81 0.40
N TRP A 31 6.88 -1.81 -0.84
CA TRP A 31 7.98 -0.96 -1.24
C TRP A 31 7.69 0.53 -0.99
N TYR A 32 6.52 1.02 -1.44
CA TYR A 32 6.15 2.42 -1.21
C TYR A 32 6.04 2.74 0.28
N ARG A 33 5.37 1.89 1.07
CA ARG A 33 5.27 2.12 2.52
C ARG A 33 6.60 2.13 3.24
N LEU A 34 7.57 1.32 2.79
CA LEU A 34 8.91 1.30 3.36
C LEU A 34 9.71 2.54 2.98
N GLN A 35 9.56 3.07 1.76
CA GLN A 35 10.19 4.34 1.38
C GLN A 35 9.59 5.51 2.17
N ASP A 36 8.25 5.61 2.21
CA ASP A 36 7.56 6.65 2.98
C ASP A 36 7.95 6.60 4.47
N ALA A 37 8.02 5.40 5.05
CA ALA A 37 8.44 5.22 6.43
C ALA A 37 9.92 5.58 6.61
N LYS A 38 10.80 5.20 5.69
CA LYS A 38 12.22 5.57 5.79
C LYS A 38 12.38 7.09 5.81
N GLU A 39 11.75 7.80 4.88
CA GLU A 39 11.80 9.27 4.79
C GLU A 39 11.24 9.93 6.05
N ALA A 40 10.06 9.52 6.51
CA ALA A 40 9.43 10.08 7.70
C ALA A 40 10.24 9.86 8.99
N TRP A 41 10.97 8.75 9.09
CA TRP A 41 11.79 8.44 10.27
C TRP A 41 13.21 9.04 10.19
N GLU A 42 13.69 9.41 9.00
CA GLU A 42 14.99 10.07 8.80
C GLU A 42 14.90 11.61 8.86
N GLU A 43 13.73 12.22 8.62
CA GLU A 43 13.54 13.68 8.70
C GLU A 43 13.56 14.25 10.14
N ASP A 44 13.40 13.40 11.17
CA ASP A 44 13.37 13.81 12.59
C ASP A 44 14.77 13.79 13.27
N TYR A 45 15.88 13.67 12.52
CA TYR A 45 17.25 13.56 13.04
C TYR A 45 18.23 14.62 12.52
#